data_AF-A0A0J6Y1A5-F1
#
_entry.id   AF-A0A0J6Y1A5-F1
#
_cell.length_a   1.000
_cell.length_b   1.000
_cell.length_c   1.000
_cell.angle_alpha   90.00
_cell.angle_beta   90.00
_cell.angle_gamma   90.00
#
_symmetry.space_group_name_H-M   'P 1'
#
loop_
_entity.id
_entity.type
_entity.pdbx_description
1 polymer ?
#
loop_
_entity_poly.entity_id
_entity_poly.type
_entity_poly.pdbx_seq_one_letter_code
_entity_poly.pdbx_strand_id
1 'polypeptide(L)'
;MVVTTDVYTYIGVVGEVINEGLPRAAWVIIGDKASRSLGSRPQLARTLIIFQTIFGLIISIIFASAASQFASAFVPAPVRDGSVSYVRISGFSALSSAIEIAVSNATRALDKPDVPLIISSTKFIVNILLDFLIISKFHVGGHTPTVNLQASIRLTCDMVSAMSGVTYFVYSTWAQQGDYVRLRAWMSSSIRALSVLLPPGIATFLESTIRNTLYLWLVSGIVSKGSDYATAWGCSTRTVGDVMVPVQALEATSLTFTSHAWGKWRKTIGVESRRTKCSQEDLLSNVHAIVSRVQCY
;
A
#
# COMPACT_ATOMS: atom_id res chain seq x y z
N MET A 1 -19.51 19.20 1.63
CA MET A 1 -19.26 17.74 1.71
C MET A 1 -18.00 17.32 0.97
N VAL A 2 -17.79 17.74 -0.29
CA VAL A 2 -16.61 17.33 -1.10
C VAL A 2 -15.27 17.61 -0.39
N VAL A 3 -15.11 18.81 0.17
CA VAL A 3 -13.84 19.18 0.85
C VAL A 3 -13.56 18.34 2.09
N THR A 4 -14.59 17.87 2.81
CA THR A 4 -14.42 16.94 3.95
C THR A 4 -13.96 15.57 3.48
N THR A 5 -14.47 15.10 2.35
CA THR A 5 -14.07 13.79 1.79
C THR A 5 -12.66 13.81 1.20
N ASP A 6 -12.18 14.97 0.71
CA ASP A 6 -10.81 15.11 0.20
C ASP A 6 -9.75 14.91 1.29
N VAL A 7 -10.12 15.10 2.56
CA VAL A 7 -9.24 14.83 3.71
C VAL A 7 -8.80 13.37 3.76
N TYR A 8 -9.65 12.45 3.32
CA TYR A 8 -9.27 11.04 3.18
C TYR A 8 -8.09 10.90 2.21
N THR A 9 -8.09 11.61 1.09
CA THR A 9 -7.00 11.58 0.11
C THR A 9 -5.70 12.05 0.76
N TYR A 10 -5.76 13.11 1.57
CA TYR A 10 -4.57 13.63 2.27
C TYR A 10 -4.05 12.67 3.35
N ILE A 11 -4.93 11.99 4.08
CA ILE A 11 -4.55 10.88 4.98
C ILE A 11 -3.87 9.76 4.19
N GLY A 12 -4.40 9.43 3.01
CA GLY A 12 -3.81 8.48 2.07
C GLY A 12 -2.40 8.85 1.66
N VAL A 13 -2.14 10.12 1.30
CA VAL A 13 -0.81 10.63 0.92
C VAL A 13 0.22 10.48 2.05
N VAL A 14 -0.18 10.67 3.31
CA VAL A 14 0.70 10.38 4.45
C VAL A 14 0.94 8.87 4.59
N GLY A 15 -0.09 8.05 4.39
CA GLY A 15 0.03 6.60 4.36
C GLY A 15 0.98 6.11 3.26
N GLU A 16 0.97 6.74 2.09
CA GLU A 16 1.86 6.45 0.96
C GLU A 16 3.33 6.53 1.35
N VAL A 17 3.73 7.48 2.21
CA VAL A 17 5.12 7.63 2.68
C VAL A 17 5.64 6.33 3.28
N ILE A 18 4.81 5.69 4.10
CA ILE A 18 5.16 4.43 4.77
C ILE A 18 5.07 3.27 3.78
N ASN A 19 4.07 3.31 2.89
CA ASN A 19 3.79 2.25 1.93
C ASN A 19 4.81 2.15 0.80
N GLU A 20 5.46 3.26 0.45
CA GLU A 20 6.56 3.29 -0.51
C GLU A 20 7.93 3.07 0.13
N GLY A 21 8.04 3.13 1.45
CA GLY A 21 9.27 2.82 2.17
C GLY A 21 9.62 1.34 2.13
N LEU A 22 9.37 0.65 3.25
CA LEU A 22 9.71 -0.77 3.41
C LEU A 22 9.05 -1.70 2.38
N PRO A 23 7.78 -1.53 1.98
CA PRO A 23 7.17 -2.46 1.03
C PRO A 23 7.79 -2.43 -0.38
N ARG A 24 8.43 -1.34 -0.81
CA ARG A 24 9.16 -1.31 -2.10
C ARG A 24 10.42 -2.18 -2.06
N ALA A 25 11.03 -2.37 -0.89
CA ALA A 25 12.16 -3.29 -0.73
C ALA A 25 11.77 -4.76 -1.01
N ALA A 26 10.48 -5.11 -0.95
CA ALA A 26 10.01 -6.46 -1.27
C ALA A 26 10.44 -6.91 -2.68
N TRP A 27 10.39 -6.02 -3.66
CA TRP A 27 10.75 -6.34 -5.05
C TRP A 27 12.22 -6.73 -5.21
N VAL A 28 13.11 -6.03 -4.50
CA VAL A 28 14.56 -6.26 -4.61
C VAL A 28 15.03 -7.42 -3.73
N ILE A 29 14.43 -7.60 -2.55
CA ILE A 29 14.90 -8.55 -1.53
C ILE A 29 14.10 -9.86 -1.55
N ILE A 30 12.77 -9.79 -1.62
CA ILE A 30 11.89 -10.97 -1.62
C ILE A 30 11.75 -11.54 -3.04
N GLY A 31 11.76 -10.67 -4.06
CA GLY A 31 11.72 -11.07 -5.48
C GLY A 31 12.98 -11.77 -5.99
N ASP A 32 14.12 -11.62 -5.29
CA ASP A 32 15.38 -12.26 -5.68
C ASP A 32 15.38 -13.77 -5.39
N LYS A 33 14.90 -14.55 -6.38
CA LYS A 33 14.89 -16.01 -6.39
C LYS A 33 16.28 -16.64 -6.42
N ALA A 34 17.30 -15.92 -6.87
CA ALA A 34 18.62 -16.47 -7.14
C ALA A 34 19.53 -16.48 -5.91
N SER A 35 19.40 -15.46 -5.05
CA SER A 35 20.30 -15.28 -3.90
C SER A 35 19.75 -15.83 -2.57
N ARG A 36 18.48 -16.23 -2.51
CA ARG A 36 17.77 -16.55 -1.25
C ARG A 36 17.01 -17.88 -1.34
N SER A 37 17.10 -18.73 -0.31
CA SER A 37 16.39 -20.01 -0.26
C SER A 37 14.88 -19.85 -0.09
N LEU A 38 14.11 -20.81 -0.63
CA LEU A 38 12.63 -20.83 -0.59
C LEU A 38 12.02 -20.70 0.81
N GLY A 39 12.73 -21.13 1.86
CA GLY A 39 12.27 -21.00 3.26
C GLY A 39 12.45 -19.60 3.86
N SER A 40 13.41 -18.81 3.36
CA SER A 40 13.73 -17.47 3.90
C SER A 40 12.83 -16.35 3.36
N ARG A 41 12.28 -16.52 2.15
CA ARG A 41 11.44 -15.52 1.48
C ARG A 41 10.06 -15.33 2.16
N PRO A 42 9.34 -16.41 2.58
CA PRO A 42 8.11 -16.26 3.36
C PRO A 42 8.34 -15.62 4.73
N GLN A 43 9.50 -15.87 5.35
CA GLN A 43 9.86 -15.25 6.63
C GLN A 43 10.08 -13.73 6.48
N LEU A 44 10.74 -13.29 5.41
CA LEU A 44 10.90 -11.87 5.06
C LEU A 44 9.55 -11.20 4.80
N ALA A 45 8.65 -11.87 4.06
CA ALA A 45 7.29 -11.38 3.83
C ALA A 45 6.50 -11.20 5.12
N ARG A 46 6.52 -12.18 6.04
CA ARG A 46 5.87 -12.06 7.35
C ARG A 46 6.44 -10.92 8.19
N THR A 47 7.77 -10.78 8.19
CA THR A 47 8.46 -9.69 8.90
C THR A 47 8.01 -8.33 8.34
N LEU A 48 8.00 -8.18 7.01
CA LEU A 48 7.52 -6.95 6.35
C LEU A 48 6.08 -6.62 6.74
N ILE A 49 5.17 -7.60 6.68
CA ILE A 49 3.76 -7.39 7.06
C ILE A 49 3.64 -6.95 8.52
N ILE A 50 4.31 -7.63 9.46
CA ILE A 50 4.24 -7.28 10.89
C ILE A 50 4.75 -5.86 11.14
N PHE A 51 5.92 -5.51 10.60
CA PHE A 51 6.48 -4.16 10.79
C PHE A 51 5.61 -3.08 10.15
N GLN A 52 5.06 -3.34 8.96
CA GLN A 52 4.16 -2.39 8.30
C GLN A 52 2.85 -2.22 9.07
N THR A 53 2.27 -3.29 9.64
CA THR A 53 1.10 -3.22 10.52
C THR A 53 1.36 -2.34 11.74
N ILE A 54 2.52 -2.50 12.39
CA ILE A 54 2.90 -1.68 13.56
C ILE A 54 3.02 -0.20 13.16
N PHE A 55 3.70 0.11 12.05
CA PHE A 55 3.82 1.48 11.55
C PHE A 55 2.47 2.09 11.19
N GLY A 56 1.63 1.34 10.47
CA GLY A 56 0.27 1.77 10.12
C GLY A 56 -0.60 2.05 11.35
N LEU A 57 -0.45 1.24 12.42
CA LEU A 57 -1.16 1.45 13.68
C LEU A 57 -0.69 2.72 14.39
N ILE A 58 0.64 2.92 14.51
CA ILE A 58 1.21 4.14 15.11
C ILE A 58 0.67 5.38 14.39
N ILE A 59 0.65 5.38 13.06
CA ILE A 59 0.22 6.52 12.27
C ILE A 59 -1.29 6.73 12.37
N SER A 60 -2.07 5.66 12.44
CA SER A 60 -3.51 5.74 12.72
C SER A 60 -3.80 6.40 14.08
N ILE A 61 -3.03 6.06 15.12
CA ILE A 61 -3.13 6.68 16.45
C ILE A 61 -2.72 8.16 16.40
N ILE A 62 -1.68 8.51 15.65
CA ILE A 62 -1.28 9.90 15.43
C ILE A 62 -2.42 10.67 14.76
N PHE A 63 -3.05 10.12 13.72
CA PHE A 63 -4.18 10.76 13.07
C PHE A 63 -5.38 10.94 14.00
N ALA A 64 -5.71 9.91 14.79
CA ALA A 64 -6.83 9.98 15.72
C ALA A 64 -6.59 11.01 16.85
N SER A 65 -5.36 11.09 17.36
CA SER A 65 -4.99 12.02 18.44
C SER A 65 -4.81 13.46 17.93
N ALA A 66 -4.18 13.64 16.77
CA ALA A 66 -3.94 14.95 16.14
C ALA A 66 -5.05 15.39 15.16
N ALA A 67 -6.24 14.79 15.25
CA ALA A 67 -7.32 14.98 14.29
C ALA A 67 -7.76 16.46 14.16
N SER A 68 -7.76 17.21 15.26
CA SER A 68 -8.13 18.64 15.24
C SER A 68 -7.06 19.50 14.58
N GLN A 69 -5.77 19.23 14.83
CA GLN A 69 -4.65 19.89 14.16
C GLN A 69 -4.60 19.54 12.68
N PHE A 70 -4.88 18.28 12.33
CA PHE A 70 -4.94 17.86 10.94
C PHE A 70 -6.11 18.53 10.20
N ALA A 71 -7.30 18.57 10.81
CA ALA A 71 -8.44 19.27 10.26
C ALA A 71 -8.20 20.79 10.13
N SER A 72 -7.42 21.41 11.02
CA SER A 72 -7.14 22.84 10.92
C SER A 72 -6.27 23.21 9.72
N ALA A 73 -5.36 22.30 9.33
CA ALA A 73 -4.48 22.49 8.17
C ALA A 73 -5.16 22.16 6.84
N PHE A 74 -6.05 21.15 6.81
CA PHE A 74 -6.56 20.60 5.55
C PHE A 74 -8.07 20.77 5.34
N VAL A 75 -8.79 21.39 6.29
CA VAL A 75 -10.23 21.64 6.20
C VAL A 75 -10.55 23.13 6.38
N PRO A 76 -11.33 23.75 5.46
CA PRO A 76 -11.81 25.12 5.60
C PRO A 76 -12.62 25.31 6.89
N ALA A 77 -12.52 26.51 7.48
CA ALA A 77 -13.15 26.84 8.77
C ALA A 77 -14.66 26.49 8.88
N PRO A 78 -15.52 26.71 7.86
CA PRO A 78 -16.96 26.49 7.99
C PRO A 78 -17.39 25.04 8.26
N VAL A 79 -16.55 24.06 7.90
CA VAL A 79 -16.88 22.61 8.00
C VAL A 79 -15.91 21.85 8.90
N ARG A 80 -15.00 22.57 9.58
CA ARG A 80 -13.88 21.98 10.34
C ARG A 80 -14.34 21.14 11.51
N ASP A 81 -15.21 21.68 12.36
CA ASP A 81 -15.63 21.01 13.60
C ASP A 81 -16.39 19.72 13.32
N GLY A 82 -17.25 19.72 12.29
CA GLY A 82 -17.95 18.52 11.81
C GLY A 82 -17.03 17.49 11.14
N SER A 83 -15.85 17.89 10.68
CA SER A 83 -14.89 17.02 9.98
C SER A 83 -13.91 16.32 10.92
N VAL A 84 -13.76 16.75 12.18
CA VAL A 84 -12.82 16.11 13.13
C VAL A 84 -13.18 14.63 13.36
N SER A 85 -14.45 14.31 13.51
CA SER A 85 -14.92 12.91 13.64
C SER A 85 -14.60 12.09 12.40
N TYR A 86 -14.74 12.69 11.21
CA TYR A 86 -14.38 12.05 9.95
C TYR A 86 -12.88 11.72 9.88
N VAL A 87 -12.01 12.65 10.32
CA VAL A 87 -10.55 12.43 10.39
C VAL A 87 -10.20 11.31 11.35
N ARG A 88 -10.84 11.26 12.52
CA ARG A 88 -10.59 10.19 13.52
C ARG A 88 -10.90 8.81 12.98
N ILE A 89 -12.03 8.66 12.28
CA ILE A 89 -12.43 7.39 11.66
C ILE A 89 -11.49 7.07 10.50
N SER A 90 -11.31 8.02 9.57
CA SER A 90 -10.52 7.84 8.36
C SER A 90 -9.03 7.64 8.65
N GLY A 91 -8.51 8.12 9.79
CA GLY A 91 -7.13 7.92 10.20
C GLY A 91 -6.72 6.44 10.28
N PHE A 92 -7.65 5.56 10.65
CA PHE A 92 -7.43 4.12 10.68
C PHE A 92 -7.30 3.47 9.30
N SER A 93 -7.64 4.20 8.22
CA SER A 93 -7.36 3.72 6.86
C SER A 93 -5.86 3.62 6.56
N ALA A 94 -5.02 4.34 7.32
CA ALA A 94 -3.56 4.20 7.24
C ALA A 94 -3.12 2.78 7.65
N LEU A 95 -3.75 2.19 8.68
CA LEU A 95 -3.48 0.81 9.10
C LEU A 95 -3.92 -0.21 8.04
N SER A 96 -5.15 -0.12 7.53
CA SER A 96 -5.63 -1.05 6.51
C SER A 96 -4.79 -0.96 5.23
N SER A 97 -4.46 0.26 4.80
CA SER A 97 -3.60 0.52 3.64
C SER A 97 -2.18 -0.05 3.84
N ALA A 98 -1.60 0.13 5.02
CA ALA A 98 -0.30 -0.42 5.40
C ALA A 98 -0.27 -1.96 5.29
N ILE A 99 -1.28 -2.63 5.84
CA ILE A 99 -1.41 -4.09 5.75
C ILE A 99 -1.59 -4.52 4.29
N GLU A 100 -2.51 -3.87 3.56
CA GLU A 100 -2.84 -4.20 2.19
C GLU A 100 -1.64 -4.12 1.26
N ILE A 101 -0.90 -3.00 1.30
CA ILE A 101 0.26 -2.80 0.44
C ILE A 101 1.40 -3.75 0.81
N ALA A 102 1.67 -3.98 2.10
CA ALA A 102 2.67 -4.95 2.51
C ALA A 102 2.33 -6.36 2.03
N VAL A 103 1.09 -6.82 2.23
CA VAL A 103 0.65 -8.14 1.78
C VAL A 103 0.72 -8.23 0.26
N SER A 104 0.19 -7.25 -0.46
CA SER A 104 0.16 -7.24 -1.92
C SER A 104 1.58 -7.27 -2.51
N ASN A 105 2.48 -6.39 -2.06
CA ASN A 105 3.85 -6.35 -2.57
C ASN A 105 4.65 -7.61 -2.18
N ALA A 106 4.52 -8.08 -0.93
CA ALA A 106 5.23 -9.26 -0.47
C ALA A 106 4.78 -10.53 -1.22
N THR A 107 3.48 -10.68 -1.47
CA THR A 107 2.92 -11.86 -2.14
C THR A 107 3.17 -11.84 -3.65
N ARG A 108 3.10 -10.67 -4.30
CA ARG A 108 3.55 -10.53 -5.69
C ARG A 108 5.03 -10.86 -5.85
N ALA A 109 5.88 -10.38 -4.94
CA ALA A 109 7.30 -10.74 -4.91
C ALA A 109 7.56 -12.24 -4.61
N LEU A 110 6.57 -12.96 -4.07
CA LEU A 110 6.59 -14.42 -3.86
C LEU A 110 5.93 -15.21 -5.00
N ASP A 111 5.55 -14.56 -6.10
CA ASP A 111 4.81 -15.17 -7.22
C ASP A 111 3.42 -15.72 -6.83
N LYS A 112 2.75 -15.06 -5.89
CA LYS A 112 1.37 -15.37 -5.47
C LYS A 112 0.42 -14.23 -5.84
N PRO A 113 0.10 -14.02 -7.13
CA PRO A 113 -0.79 -12.95 -7.58
C PRO A 113 -2.24 -13.12 -7.11
N ASP A 114 -2.62 -14.34 -6.70
CA ASP A 114 -3.97 -14.67 -6.19
C ASP A 114 -4.33 -13.89 -4.92
N VAL A 115 -3.33 -13.58 -4.08
CA VAL A 115 -3.58 -12.85 -2.82
C VAL A 115 -4.05 -11.42 -3.10
N PRO A 116 -3.33 -10.60 -3.92
CA PRO A 116 -3.85 -9.31 -4.37
C PRO A 116 -5.22 -9.39 -5.02
N LEU A 117 -5.49 -10.43 -5.83
CA LEU A 117 -6.78 -10.61 -6.48
C LEU A 117 -7.90 -10.78 -5.46
N ILE A 118 -7.68 -11.58 -4.41
CA ILE A 118 -8.65 -11.77 -3.32
C ILE A 118 -8.86 -10.48 -2.55
N ILE A 119 -7.81 -9.72 -2.25
CA ILE A 119 -7.93 -8.41 -1.59
C ILE A 119 -8.86 -7.50 -2.41
N SER A 120 -8.58 -7.30 -3.69
CA SER A 120 -9.37 -6.41 -4.55
C SER A 120 -10.81 -6.92 -4.73
N SER A 121 -11.00 -8.23 -4.90
CA SER A 121 -12.33 -8.83 -5.06
C SER A 121 -13.18 -8.71 -3.79
N THR A 122 -12.61 -9.01 -2.63
CA THR A 122 -13.29 -8.87 -1.34
C THR A 122 -13.64 -7.41 -1.08
N LYS A 123 -12.72 -6.47 -1.33
CA LYS A 123 -12.99 -5.04 -1.17
C LYS A 123 -14.18 -4.60 -2.02
N PHE A 124 -14.20 -5.01 -3.29
CA PHE A 124 -15.27 -4.68 -4.23
C PHE A 124 -16.63 -5.25 -3.79
N ILE A 125 -16.68 -6.55 -3.46
CA ILE A 125 -17.92 -7.23 -3.05
C ILE A 125 -18.46 -6.64 -1.75
N VAL A 126 -17.62 -6.48 -0.73
CA VAL A 126 -18.04 -5.96 0.58
C VAL A 126 -18.51 -4.51 0.47
N ASN A 127 -17.82 -3.69 -0.34
CA ASN A 127 -18.24 -2.32 -0.57
C ASN A 127 -19.61 -2.24 -1.23
N ILE A 128 -19.86 -3.04 -2.28
CA ILE A 128 -21.18 -3.13 -2.92
C ILE A 128 -22.25 -3.54 -1.91
N LEU A 129 -22.01 -4.61 -1.13
CA LEU A 129 -23.00 -5.11 -0.17
C LEU A 129 -23.34 -4.07 0.90
N LEU A 130 -22.33 -3.41 1.48
CA LEU A 130 -22.55 -2.41 2.53
C LEU A 130 -23.21 -1.14 1.98
N ASP A 131 -22.83 -0.69 0.79
CA ASP A 131 -23.44 0.49 0.16
C ASP A 131 -24.91 0.21 -0.19
N PHE A 132 -25.24 -1.00 -0.70
CA PHE A 132 -26.62 -1.39 -0.95
C PHE A 132 -27.44 -1.55 0.33
N LEU A 133 -26.86 -2.08 1.41
CA LEU A 133 -27.58 -2.38 2.64
C LEU A 133 -27.81 -1.13 3.52
N ILE A 134 -26.85 -0.19 3.51
CA ILE A 134 -26.81 0.93 4.46
C ILE A 134 -27.02 2.30 3.80
N ILE A 135 -26.55 2.51 2.56
CA ILE A 135 -26.60 3.84 1.90
C ILE A 135 -27.75 3.92 0.88
N SER A 136 -28.13 2.82 0.22
CA SER A 136 -29.17 2.80 -0.81
C SER A 136 -30.51 3.36 -0.30
N LYS A 137 -31.29 4.01 -1.18
CA LYS A 137 -32.63 4.53 -0.87
C LYS A 137 -33.60 3.47 -0.29
N PHE A 138 -33.30 2.18 -0.47
CA PHE A 138 -34.07 1.04 0.04
C PHE A 138 -33.36 0.34 1.22
N HIS A 139 -32.54 1.06 1.99
CA HIS A 139 -31.82 0.50 3.13
C HIS A 139 -32.76 0.04 4.26
N VAL A 140 -32.31 -0.93 5.05
CA VAL A 140 -33.06 -1.45 6.19
C VAL A 140 -32.83 -0.55 7.41
N GLY A 141 -33.85 0.24 7.79
CA GLY A 141 -33.85 1.11 8.97
C GLY A 141 -33.91 2.61 8.63
N GLY A 142 -34.60 3.44 9.41
CA GLY A 142 -34.89 4.85 9.08
C GLY A 142 -33.75 5.86 9.31
N HIS A 143 -32.49 5.46 9.18
CA HIS A 143 -31.34 6.33 9.45
C HIS A 143 -30.94 7.18 8.25
N THR A 144 -30.59 8.45 8.48
CA THR A 144 -30.08 9.33 7.41
C THR A 144 -28.58 9.08 7.19
N PRO A 145 -28.13 8.81 5.95
CA PRO A 145 -26.72 8.56 5.67
C PRO A 145 -25.88 9.81 5.94
N THR A 146 -24.82 9.66 6.74
CA THR A 146 -23.89 10.74 7.10
C THR A 146 -22.50 10.49 6.51
N VAL A 147 -21.69 11.56 6.41
CA VAL A 147 -20.30 11.46 5.92
C VAL A 147 -19.45 10.55 6.82
N ASN A 148 -19.72 10.54 8.12
CA ASN A 148 -19.05 9.65 9.07
C ASN A 148 -19.43 8.19 8.87
N LEU A 149 -20.69 7.91 8.51
CA LEU A 149 -21.14 6.57 8.17
C LEU A 149 -20.44 6.04 6.91
N GLN A 150 -20.30 6.89 5.89
CA GLN A 150 -19.53 6.56 4.69
C GLN A 150 -18.05 6.26 5.00
N ALA A 151 -17.43 7.07 5.88
CA ALA A 151 -16.06 6.83 6.33
C ALA A 151 -15.91 5.46 7.01
N SER A 152 -16.85 5.12 7.90
CA SER A 152 -16.86 3.85 8.62
C SER A 152 -17.04 2.67 7.67
N ILE A 153 -18.00 2.74 6.75
CA ILE A 153 -18.22 1.67 5.75
C ILE A 153 -16.94 1.45 4.94
N ARG A 154 -16.32 2.53 4.46
CA ARG A 154 -15.08 2.43 3.69
C ARG A 154 -13.94 1.80 4.51
N LEU A 155 -13.75 2.24 5.75
CA LEU A 155 -12.76 1.67 6.66
C LEU A 155 -13.02 0.17 6.89
N THR A 156 -14.27 -0.24 7.07
CA THR A 156 -14.65 -1.65 7.21
C THR A 156 -14.28 -2.43 5.95
N CYS A 157 -14.58 -1.91 4.76
CA CYS A 157 -14.21 -2.55 3.50
C CYS A 157 -12.69 -2.73 3.37
N ASP A 158 -11.93 -1.65 3.61
CA ASP A 158 -10.47 -1.65 3.55
C ASP A 158 -9.89 -2.66 4.55
N MET A 159 -10.36 -2.66 5.80
CA MET A 159 -9.88 -3.58 6.83
C MET A 159 -10.24 -5.05 6.54
N VAL A 160 -11.48 -5.34 6.12
CA VAL A 160 -11.92 -6.70 5.79
C VAL A 160 -11.11 -7.24 4.62
N SER A 161 -10.86 -6.43 3.58
CA SER A 161 -10.06 -6.83 2.44
C SER A 161 -8.60 -7.12 2.81
N ALA A 162 -7.97 -6.24 3.59
CA ALA A 162 -6.59 -6.41 4.07
C ALA A 162 -6.46 -7.68 4.94
N MET A 163 -7.38 -7.89 5.87
CA MET A 163 -7.42 -9.09 6.73
C MET A 163 -7.67 -10.38 5.94
N SER A 164 -8.52 -10.32 4.90
CA SER A 164 -8.75 -11.47 4.01
C SER A 164 -7.48 -11.84 3.23
N GLY A 165 -6.74 -10.83 2.76
CA GLY A 165 -5.44 -11.02 2.13
C GLY A 165 -4.41 -11.68 3.05
N VAL A 166 -4.29 -11.20 4.30
CA VAL A 166 -3.41 -11.81 5.31
C VAL A 166 -3.82 -13.25 5.57
N THR A 167 -5.10 -13.50 5.80
CA THR A 167 -5.64 -14.84 6.09
C THR A 167 -5.34 -15.81 4.95
N TYR A 168 -5.59 -15.41 3.70
CA TYR A 168 -5.30 -16.23 2.53
C TYR A 168 -3.79 -16.45 2.33
N PHE A 169 -2.96 -15.43 2.58
CA PHE A 169 -1.50 -15.59 2.54
C PHE A 169 -1.01 -16.59 3.60
N VAL A 170 -1.50 -16.48 4.83
CA VAL A 170 -1.17 -17.41 5.91
C VAL A 170 -1.62 -18.81 5.52
N TYR A 171 -2.87 -18.99 5.10
CA TYR A 171 -3.40 -20.29 4.66
C TYR A 171 -2.58 -20.90 3.52
N SER A 172 -2.32 -20.14 2.45
CA SER A 172 -1.56 -20.63 1.28
C SER A 172 -0.09 -20.92 1.59
N THR A 173 0.51 -20.27 2.58
CA THR A 173 1.88 -20.60 3.03
C THR A 173 1.89 -21.75 4.03
N TRP A 174 0.83 -21.90 4.83
CA TRP A 174 0.67 -22.98 5.80
C TRP A 174 0.45 -24.32 5.08
N ALA A 175 -0.39 -24.35 4.05
CA ALA A 175 -0.63 -25.53 3.22
C ALA A 175 0.63 -26.07 2.51
N GLN A 176 1.64 -25.23 2.29
CA GLN A 176 2.87 -25.58 1.57
C GLN A 176 4.04 -25.97 2.49
N GLN A 177 3.91 -25.86 3.82
CA GLN A 177 4.98 -26.12 4.79
C GLN A 177 4.63 -27.30 5.70
N GLY A 178 5.59 -28.19 5.98
CA GLY A 178 5.43 -29.27 6.98
C GLY A 178 5.47 -28.76 8.43
N ASP A 179 4.91 -29.53 9.38
CA ASP A 179 4.64 -29.12 10.78
C ASP A 179 5.85 -28.57 11.55
N TYR A 180 7.04 -29.11 11.33
CA TYR A 180 8.27 -28.61 11.96
C TYR A 180 8.72 -27.23 11.46
N VAL A 181 8.48 -26.91 10.18
CA VAL A 181 8.81 -25.60 9.59
C VAL A 181 7.79 -24.55 10.04
N ARG A 182 6.52 -24.96 10.23
CA ARG A 182 5.43 -24.08 10.67
C ARG A 182 5.70 -23.44 12.04
N LEU A 183 6.13 -24.21 13.04
CA LEU A 183 6.40 -23.71 14.40
C LEU A 183 7.59 -22.73 14.42
N ARG A 184 8.69 -23.09 13.72
CA ARG A 184 9.91 -22.28 13.68
C ARG A 184 9.73 -20.99 12.87
N ALA A 185 8.91 -21.03 11.82
CA ALA A 185 8.60 -19.86 10.98
C ALA A 185 7.72 -18.82 11.69
N TRP A 186 6.89 -19.23 12.66
CA TRP A 186 6.08 -18.31 13.47
C TRP A 186 6.92 -17.60 14.55
N MET A 187 7.90 -18.30 15.14
CA MET A 187 8.83 -17.73 16.13
C MET A 187 9.96 -16.88 15.53
N SER A 188 10.23 -17.02 14.23
CA SER A 188 11.39 -16.40 13.59
C SER A 188 11.07 -15.07 12.88
N SER A 189 10.25 -14.21 13.48
CA SER A 189 10.23 -12.79 13.11
C SER A 189 11.57 -12.19 13.51
N SER A 190 12.49 -12.08 12.55
CA SER A 190 13.89 -11.75 12.88
C SER A 190 14.15 -10.27 12.65
N ILE A 191 14.63 -9.58 13.67
CA ILE A 191 15.19 -8.22 13.56
C ILE A 191 16.29 -8.18 12.47
N ARG A 192 16.97 -9.31 12.24
CA ARG A 192 17.96 -9.48 11.17
C ARG A 192 17.34 -9.49 9.76
N ALA A 193 16.07 -9.92 9.63
CA ALA A 193 15.34 -9.82 8.36
C ALA A 193 14.95 -8.37 8.06
N LEU A 194 14.59 -7.60 9.09
CA LEU A 194 14.34 -6.17 8.95
C LEU A 194 15.60 -5.40 8.54
N SER A 195 16.76 -5.69 9.13
CA SER A 195 18.02 -5.01 8.77
C SER A 195 18.47 -5.25 7.33
N VAL A 196 17.94 -6.28 6.66
CA VAL A 196 18.13 -6.53 5.23
C VAL A 196 17.15 -5.72 4.38
N LEU A 197 15.91 -5.54 4.83
CA LEU A 197 14.88 -4.77 4.12
C LEU A 197 15.07 -3.25 4.26
N LEU A 198 15.67 -2.81 5.36
CA LEU A 198 15.78 -1.40 5.73
C LEU A 198 16.64 -0.57 4.76
N PRO A 199 17.85 -1.00 4.33
CA PRO A 199 18.71 -0.17 3.48
C PRO A 199 18.06 0.29 2.16
N PRO A 200 17.42 -0.59 1.35
CA PRO A 200 16.71 -0.12 0.15
C PRO A 200 15.42 0.66 0.49
N GLY A 201 14.76 0.33 1.60
CA GLY A 201 13.53 1.01 2.01
C GLY A 201 13.72 2.45 2.51
N ILE A 202 14.90 2.80 3.05
CA ILE A 202 15.17 4.18 3.52
C ILE A 202 15.19 5.16 2.35
N ALA A 203 15.81 4.79 1.22
CA ALA A 203 15.93 5.69 0.08
C ALA A 203 14.54 6.02 -0.51
N THR A 204 13.71 5.00 -0.71
CA THR A 204 12.34 5.19 -1.23
C THR A 204 11.43 5.88 -0.21
N PHE A 205 11.61 5.60 1.08
CA PHE A 205 10.91 6.32 2.15
C PHE A 205 11.24 7.82 2.15
N LEU A 206 12.52 8.18 2.03
CA LEU A 206 12.94 9.58 1.98
C LEU A 206 12.42 10.29 0.74
N GLU A 207 12.52 9.66 -0.43
CA GLU A 207 11.96 10.18 -1.68
C GLU A 207 10.45 10.44 -1.54
N SER A 208 9.71 9.44 -1.05
CA SER A 208 8.26 9.53 -0.81
C SER A 208 7.92 10.61 0.20
N THR A 209 8.68 10.70 1.29
CA THR A 209 8.51 11.72 2.33
C THR A 209 8.66 13.12 1.74
N ILE A 210 9.71 13.37 0.95
CA ILE A 210 9.94 14.68 0.34
C ILE A 210 8.80 15.01 -0.62
N ARG A 211 8.46 14.10 -1.53
CA ARG A 211 7.41 14.32 -2.54
C ARG A 211 6.05 14.58 -1.89
N ASN A 212 5.66 13.76 -0.92
CA ASN A 212 4.36 13.85 -0.25
C ASN A 212 4.30 15.04 0.71
N THR A 213 5.41 15.43 1.34
CA THR A 213 5.48 16.65 2.15
C THR A 213 5.30 17.90 1.29
N LEU A 214 6.00 17.97 0.15
CA LEU A 214 5.84 19.09 -0.80
C LEU A 214 4.41 19.16 -1.35
N TYR A 215 3.81 18.01 -1.65
CA TYR A 215 2.41 17.93 -2.06
C TYR A 215 1.45 18.45 -0.98
N LEU A 216 1.56 17.95 0.26
CA LEU A 216 0.69 18.39 1.36
C LEU A 216 0.89 19.86 1.72
N TRP A 217 2.11 20.37 1.59
CA TRP A 217 2.40 21.80 1.75
C TRP A 217 1.67 22.65 0.70
N LEU A 218 1.72 22.24 -0.58
CA LEU A 218 0.98 22.89 -1.65
C LEU A 218 -0.54 22.86 -1.39
N VAL A 219 -1.07 21.70 -1.03
CA VAL A 219 -2.50 21.51 -0.72
C VAL A 219 -2.94 22.42 0.43
N SER A 220 -2.18 22.48 1.52
CA SER A 220 -2.46 23.37 2.64
C SER A 220 -2.54 24.83 2.19
N GLY A 221 -1.62 25.26 1.32
CA GLY A 221 -1.65 26.58 0.70
C GLY A 221 -2.90 26.83 -0.16
N ILE A 222 -3.39 25.83 -0.89
CA ILE A 222 -4.62 25.94 -1.69
C ILE A 222 -5.85 26.02 -0.79
N VAL A 223 -5.95 25.16 0.23
CA VAL A 223 -7.06 25.15 1.20
C VAL A 223 -7.15 26.47 1.96
N SER A 224 -6.01 27.11 2.24
CA SER A 224 -5.96 28.43 2.89
C SER A 224 -6.64 29.54 2.09
N LYS A 225 -6.76 29.39 0.76
CA LYS A 225 -7.42 30.38 -0.13
C LYS A 225 -8.95 30.32 -0.10
N GLY A 226 -9.54 29.32 0.56
CA GLY A 226 -10.99 29.20 0.74
C GLY A 226 -11.61 27.96 0.10
N SER A 227 -12.93 27.82 0.26
CA SER A 227 -13.70 26.63 -0.14
C SER A 227 -13.69 26.36 -1.65
N ASP A 228 -13.71 27.41 -2.45
CA ASP A 228 -13.88 27.29 -3.90
C ASP A 228 -12.62 26.74 -4.54
N TYR A 229 -11.45 27.24 -4.10
CA TYR A 229 -10.14 26.72 -4.50
C TYR A 229 -9.93 25.28 -4.04
N ALA A 230 -10.31 24.96 -2.79
CA ALA A 230 -10.22 23.59 -2.28
C ALA A 230 -11.09 22.62 -3.10
N THR A 231 -12.30 23.03 -3.46
CA THR A 231 -13.21 22.20 -4.27
C THR A 231 -12.70 22.02 -5.71
N ALA A 232 -12.18 23.09 -6.33
CA ALA A 232 -11.60 23.02 -7.67
C ALA A 232 -10.38 22.08 -7.71
N TRP A 233 -9.52 22.14 -6.70
CA TRP A 233 -8.38 21.23 -6.56
C TRP A 233 -8.82 19.77 -6.40
N GLY A 234 -9.81 19.49 -5.54
CA GLY A 234 -10.36 18.14 -5.36
C GLY A 234 -10.91 17.55 -6.66
N CYS A 235 -11.63 18.35 -7.44
CA CYS A 235 -12.11 17.96 -8.77
C CYS A 235 -10.97 17.66 -9.74
N SER A 236 -9.96 18.54 -9.84
CA SER A 236 -8.81 18.34 -10.73
C SER A 236 -8.01 17.08 -10.38
N THR A 237 -7.82 16.83 -9.07
CA THR A 237 -7.05 15.68 -8.58
C THR A 237 -7.74 14.37 -8.95
N ARG A 238 -9.08 14.32 -8.91
CA ARG A 238 -9.84 13.13 -9.32
C ARG A 238 -9.61 12.78 -10.79
N THR A 239 -9.69 13.77 -11.69
CA THR A 239 -9.49 13.56 -13.12
C THR A 239 -8.10 13.02 -13.45
N VAL A 240 -7.06 13.58 -12.82
CA VAL A 240 -5.69 13.09 -13.00
C VAL A 240 -5.52 11.68 -12.41
N GLY A 241 -6.18 11.40 -11.28
CA GLY A 241 -6.18 10.08 -10.65
C GLY A 241 -6.63 8.97 -11.62
N ASP A 242 -7.78 9.15 -12.28
CA ASP A 242 -8.32 8.14 -13.21
C ASP A 242 -7.37 7.85 -14.38
N VAL A 243 -6.66 8.86 -14.86
CA VAL A 243 -5.64 8.71 -15.92
C VAL A 243 -4.38 7.99 -15.42
N MET A 244 -4.01 8.18 -14.15
CA MET A 244 -2.81 7.58 -13.57
C MET A 244 -2.97 6.11 -13.17
N VAL A 245 -4.20 5.63 -12.94
CA VAL A 245 -4.46 4.21 -12.59
C VAL A 245 -3.81 3.22 -13.58
N PRO A 246 -4.04 3.31 -14.91
CA PRO A 246 -3.38 2.39 -15.86
C PRO A 246 -1.86 2.52 -15.87
N VAL A 247 -1.33 3.73 -15.66
CA VAL A 247 0.13 3.98 -15.59
C VAL A 247 0.74 3.25 -14.40
N GLN A 248 0.12 3.35 -13.22
CA GLN A 248 0.57 2.65 -12.01
C GLN A 248 0.47 1.13 -12.13
N ALA A 249 -0.57 0.61 -12.81
CA ALA A 249 -0.71 -0.81 -13.09
C ALA A 249 0.43 -1.34 -14.00
N LEU A 250 0.81 -0.57 -15.02
CA LEU A 250 1.94 -0.86 -15.89
C LEU A 250 3.27 -0.81 -15.13
N GLU A 251 3.45 0.16 -14.24
CA GLU A 251 4.65 0.27 -13.38
C GLU A 251 4.81 -0.98 -12.50
N ALA A 252 3.76 -1.37 -11.76
CA ALA A 252 3.80 -2.52 -10.86
C ALA A 252 4.12 -3.85 -11.60
N THR A 253 3.53 -4.02 -12.78
CA THR A 253 3.80 -5.17 -13.66
C THR A 253 5.25 -5.15 -14.16
N SER A 254 5.73 -4.00 -14.62
CA SER A 254 7.11 -3.83 -15.11
C SER A 254 8.16 -4.07 -14.01
N LEU A 255 7.90 -3.63 -12.78
CA LEU A 255 8.76 -3.87 -11.62
C LEU A 255 8.88 -5.35 -11.27
N THR A 256 7.78 -6.10 -11.43
CA THR A 256 7.79 -7.55 -11.20
C THR A 256 8.69 -8.26 -12.22
N PHE A 257 8.59 -7.91 -13.51
CA PHE A 257 9.42 -8.55 -14.54
C PHE A 257 10.90 -8.15 -14.46
N THR A 258 11.17 -6.86 -14.24
CA THR A 258 12.55 -6.34 -14.07
C THR A 258 13.23 -6.97 -12.86
N SER A 259 12.55 -7.10 -11.72
CA SER A 259 13.12 -7.73 -10.52
C SER A 259 13.44 -9.22 -10.74
N HIS A 260 12.59 -9.97 -11.44
CA HIS A 260 12.87 -11.37 -11.79
C HIS A 260 14.04 -11.52 -12.78
N ALA A 261 14.10 -10.68 -13.82
CA ALA A 261 15.21 -10.67 -14.78
C ALA A 261 16.53 -10.33 -14.09
N TRP A 262 16.53 -9.32 -13.23
CA TRP A 262 17.66 -8.93 -12.41
C TRP A 262 18.17 -10.06 -11.52
N GLY A 263 17.26 -10.77 -10.83
CA GLY A 263 17.61 -11.95 -10.05
C GLY A 263 18.26 -13.05 -10.89
N LYS A 264 17.73 -13.34 -12.09
CA LYS A 264 18.30 -14.32 -13.01
C LYS A 264 19.72 -13.94 -13.46
N TRP A 265 19.94 -12.67 -13.81
CA TRP A 265 21.25 -12.15 -14.20
C TRP A 265 22.27 -12.19 -13.04
N ARG A 266 21.86 -11.82 -11.81
CA ARG A 266 22.69 -11.93 -10.60
C ARG A 266 23.15 -13.35 -10.33
N LYS A 267 22.34 -14.35 -10.67
CA LYS A 267 22.72 -15.78 -10.57
C LYS A 267 23.91 -16.11 -11.47
N THR A 268 23.95 -15.54 -12.67
CA THR A 268 24.98 -15.83 -13.70
C THR A 268 26.34 -15.26 -13.32
N ILE A 269 26.38 -14.12 -12.62
CA ILE A 269 27.62 -13.40 -12.29
C ILE A 269 28.19 -13.77 -10.90
N GLY A 270 27.42 -14.51 -10.11
CA GLY A 270 27.80 -14.93 -8.76
C GLY A 270 27.30 -13.96 -7.69
N VAL A 271 26.55 -14.52 -6.73
CA VAL A 271 25.81 -13.78 -5.68
C VAL A 271 26.76 -13.06 -4.70
N GLU A 272 28.01 -13.50 -4.59
CA GLU A 272 28.98 -12.99 -3.61
C GLU A 272 29.62 -11.64 -3.98
N SER A 273 29.61 -11.26 -5.27
CA SER A 273 30.20 -9.99 -5.70
C SER A 273 29.26 -8.82 -5.42
N ARG A 274 29.64 -7.95 -4.46
CA ARG A 274 28.88 -6.74 -4.06
C ARG A 274 28.98 -5.56 -5.04
N ARG A 275 30.00 -5.52 -5.91
CA ARG A 275 30.17 -4.50 -6.96
C ARG A 275 30.34 -5.20 -8.30
N THR A 276 29.23 -5.40 -9.00
CA THR A 276 29.23 -5.94 -10.36
C THR A 276 29.10 -4.77 -11.34
N LYS A 277 30.01 -4.68 -12.31
CA LYS A 277 29.88 -3.74 -13.43
C LYS A 277 28.94 -4.40 -14.44
N CYS A 278 27.73 -3.87 -14.58
CA CYS A 278 26.81 -4.32 -15.63
C CYS A 278 27.28 -3.76 -16.97
N SER A 279 27.55 -4.63 -17.95
CA SER A 279 27.85 -4.20 -19.32
C SER A 279 26.58 -3.67 -20.00
N GLN A 280 26.70 -2.76 -20.96
CA GLN A 280 25.53 -2.27 -21.72
C GLN A 280 24.81 -3.38 -22.48
N GLU A 281 25.53 -4.42 -22.92
CA GLU A 281 24.96 -5.59 -23.60
C GLU A 281 24.07 -6.43 -22.68
N ASP A 282 24.46 -6.59 -21.41
CA ASP A 282 23.66 -7.30 -20.40
C ASP A 282 22.36 -6.56 -20.09
N LEU A 283 22.43 -5.23 -20.01
CA LEU A 283 21.27 -4.36 -19.83
C LEU A 283 20.28 -4.48 -21.01
N LEU A 284 20.79 -4.41 -22.24
CA LEU A 284 19.98 -4.57 -23.45
C LEU A 284 19.33 -5.95 -23.55
N SER A 285 20.05 -7.02 -23.17
CA SER A 285 19.50 -8.39 -23.17
C SER A 285 18.32 -8.55 -22.19
N ASN A 286 18.44 -7.95 -20.99
CA ASN A 286 17.38 -8.00 -19.97
C ASN A 286 16.16 -7.19 -20.41
N VAL A 287 16.35 -6.00 -20.99
CA VAL A 287 15.25 -5.18 -21.52
C VAL A 287 14.51 -5.91 -22.64
N HIS A 288 15.23 -6.53 -23.58
CA HIS A 288 14.63 -7.30 -24.67
C HIS A 288 13.84 -8.52 -24.17
N ALA A 289 14.35 -9.21 -23.14
CA ALA A 289 13.66 -10.33 -22.49
C ALA A 289 12.38 -9.91 -21.74
N ILE A 290 12.32 -8.66 -21.26
CA ILE A 290 11.12 -8.09 -20.63
C ILE A 290 10.08 -7.72 -21.70
N VAL A 291 10.50 -6.99 -22.74
CA VAL A 291 9.60 -6.54 -23.83
C VAL A 291 8.96 -7.73 -24.56
N SER A 292 9.73 -8.78 -24.86
CA SER A 292 9.23 -9.99 -25.53
C SER A 292 8.23 -10.79 -24.68
N ARG A 293 8.34 -10.75 -23.34
CA ARG A 293 7.39 -11.40 -22.43
C ARG A 293 6.11 -10.59 -22.23
N VAL A 294 6.19 -9.26 -22.34
CA VAL A 294 5.03 -8.38 -22.28
C VAL A 294 4.17 -8.51 -23.55
N GLN A 295 4.76 -8.80 -24.71
CA GLN A 295 4.00 -9.04 -25.95
C GLN A 295 3.29 -10.40 -26.03
N CYS A 296 3.57 -11.34 -25.12
CA CYS A 296 2.97 -12.69 -25.12
C CYS A 296 1.71 -12.81 -24.22
N TYR A 297 1.26 -11.71 -23.63
CA TYR A 297 0.00 -11.60 -22.87
C TYR A 297 -0.92 -10.59 -23.55
#